data_AF-A0A8T1VR44-F1
#
_entry.id   AF-A0A8T1VR44-F1
#
_cell.length_a   1.000
_cell.length_b   1.000
_cell.length_c   1.000
_cell.angle_alpha   90.00
_cell.angle_beta   90.00
_cell.angle_gamma   90.00
#
_symmetry.space_group_name_H-M   'P 1'
#
loop_
_entity.id
_entity.type
_entity.pdbx_description
1 polymer ?
#
loop_
_entity_poly.entity_id
_entity_poly.type
_entity_poly.pdbx_seq_one_letter_code
_entity_poly.pdbx_strand_id
1 'polypeptide(L)'
;MRPQFILLLALAAVLTGADASTTTTKAHSIAVDQNDSPAKRMLRSYTTADEGEERGRYGAITKVFKSKKVSTNLELLSPDLVKLAKMKKDLNGAFKYLKLNKITSADDLFTNPAYTTWLSYMVHRNSQSKNEPFTVAKFFNKKLGDEGAAKLFDSAIKSADPQVSRMGQAYGGQLLKEWAQAGKHYDEVARIAPAFAPTYEATLINLARAAQKKTTALAKARVAANAARANARV
;
A
#
# COMPACT_ATOMS: atom_id res chain seq x y z
N MET A 1 39.16 -21.94 -21.87
CA MET A 1 38.11 -21.89 -22.91
C MET A 1 36.81 -21.42 -22.26
N ARG A 2 36.27 -20.26 -22.66
CA ARG A 2 34.96 -19.75 -22.22
C ARG A 2 33.95 -19.98 -23.35
N PRO A 3 32.70 -20.37 -23.05
CA PRO A 3 31.58 -20.02 -23.91
C PRO A 3 30.57 -19.14 -23.17
N GLN A 4 30.23 -18.04 -23.83
CA GLN A 4 29.09 -17.17 -23.55
C GLN A 4 27.82 -17.84 -24.10
N PHE A 5 26.70 -17.75 -23.39
CA PHE A 5 25.39 -18.13 -23.92
C PHE A 5 24.56 -16.87 -24.17
N ILE A 6 24.32 -16.59 -25.45
CA ILE A 6 23.30 -15.67 -25.94
C ILE A 6 22.03 -16.49 -26.12
N LEU A 7 20.94 -16.08 -25.46
CA LEU A 7 19.60 -16.64 -25.70
C LEU A 7 18.86 -15.72 -26.66
N LEU A 8 18.49 -16.25 -27.82
CA LEU A 8 17.70 -15.62 -28.87
C LEU A 8 16.30 -16.27 -28.93
N LEU A 9 15.29 -15.43 -29.21
CA LEU A 9 14.02 -15.74 -29.92
C LEU A 9 13.02 -16.67 -29.20
N ALA A 10 11.69 -16.52 -29.30
CA ALA A 10 10.78 -15.69 -30.09
C ALA A 10 9.36 -15.79 -29.49
N LEU A 11 8.48 -14.80 -29.75
CA LEU A 11 7.23 -15.05 -30.47
C LEU A 11 6.62 -13.72 -31.00
N ALA A 12 6.51 -13.63 -32.33
CA ALA A 12 5.71 -12.68 -33.11
C ALA A 12 4.20 -13.06 -33.03
N ALA A 13 3.19 -12.37 -33.55
CA ALA A 13 3.04 -11.44 -34.69
C ALA A 13 1.73 -10.62 -34.48
N VAL A 14 1.70 -9.30 -34.73
CA VAL A 14 1.21 -8.60 -35.94
C VAL A 14 -0.24 -8.90 -36.34
N LEU A 15 -1.07 -7.85 -36.37
CA LEU A 15 -2.03 -7.59 -37.46
C LEU A 15 -2.12 -6.07 -37.68
N THR A 16 -1.65 -5.65 -38.84
CA THR A 16 -1.77 -4.31 -39.44
C THR A 16 -3.11 -4.15 -40.13
N GLY A 17 -3.64 -2.93 -40.13
CA GLY A 17 -4.68 -2.49 -41.05
C GLY A 17 -4.69 -0.96 -41.08
N ALA A 18 -4.11 -0.39 -42.12
CA ALA A 18 -4.22 1.03 -42.45
C ALA A 18 -5.25 1.17 -43.57
N ASP A 19 -6.12 2.17 -43.48
CA ASP A 19 -6.56 2.94 -44.64
C ASP A 19 -7.07 4.31 -44.18
N ALA A 20 -6.63 5.33 -44.90
CA ALA A 20 -7.05 6.71 -44.73
C ALA A 20 -8.32 6.98 -45.56
N SER A 21 -9.26 7.75 -45.02
CA SER A 21 -10.20 8.51 -45.85
C SER A 21 -10.75 9.73 -45.10
N THR A 22 -10.49 10.90 -45.66
CA THR A 22 -11.09 12.20 -45.31
C THR A 22 -12.52 12.27 -45.82
N THR A 23 -13.48 12.68 -44.99
CA THR A 23 -14.72 13.35 -45.45
C THR A 23 -15.25 14.29 -44.36
N THR A 24 -15.55 15.50 -44.81
CA THR A 24 -16.11 16.68 -44.12
C THR A 24 -17.56 16.50 -43.65
N THR A 25 -18.01 17.42 -42.76
CA THR A 25 -19.41 17.78 -42.40
C THR A 25 -20.11 16.82 -41.42
N LYS A 26 -20.73 17.24 -40.31
CA LYS A 26 -21.42 18.51 -39.97
C LYS A 26 -21.18 18.93 -38.53
N ALA A 27 -21.08 20.24 -38.36
CA ALA A 27 -21.21 20.94 -37.11
C ALA A 27 -22.64 20.79 -36.54
N HIS A 28 -22.72 20.50 -35.25
CA HIS A 28 -23.87 20.87 -34.43
C HIS A 28 -23.36 21.77 -33.30
N SER A 29 -23.41 23.07 -33.55
CA SER A 29 -23.28 24.10 -32.52
C SER A 29 -24.53 24.08 -31.65
N ILE A 30 -24.38 23.66 -30.39
CA ILE A 30 -25.35 24.00 -29.35
C ILE A 30 -24.83 25.28 -28.72
N ALA A 31 -25.40 26.40 -29.15
CA ALA A 31 -25.28 27.66 -28.45
C ALA A 31 -26.02 27.57 -27.12
N VAL A 32 -25.32 27.74 -26.02
CA VAL A 32 -25.90 28.17 -24.75
C VAL A 32 -25.08 29.36 -24.27
N ASP A 33 -25.69 30.51 -24.45
CA ASP A 33 -25.37 31.78 -23.80
C ASP A 33 -25.63 31.66 -22.30
N GLN A 34 -24.66 32.06 -21.46
CA GLN A 34 -24.88 32.71 -20.17
C GLN A 34 -23.55 33.12 -19.50
N ASN A 35 -23.35 34.45 -19.45
CA ASN A 35 -22.65 35.30 -18.47
C ASN A 35 -21.72 34.69 -17.40
N ASP A 36 -20.52 35.27 -17.34
CA ASP A 36 -19.73 35.67 -16.16
C ASP A 36 -19.59 34.73 -14.94
N SER A 37 -18.44 34.03 -14.89
CA SER A 37 -17.47 34.04 -13.77
C SER A 37 -16.39 32.96 -14.01
N PRO A 38 -15.07 33.27 -13.97
CA PRO A 38 -14.05 32.22 -14.03
C PRO A 38 -13.91 31.61 -12.64
N ALA A 39 -14.82 30.71 -12.26
CA ALA A 39 -14.57 29.78 -11.18
C ALA A 39 -13.45 28.85 -11.64
N LYS A 40 -12.22 29.14 -11.20
CA LYS A 40 -11.04 28.30 -11.31
C LYS A 40 -11.36 26.93 -10.71
N ARG A 41 -11.88 26.02 -11.55
CA ARG A 41 -12.13 24.61 -11.23
C ARG A 41 -10.78 23.92 -11.02
N MET A 42 -10.22 24.08 -9.84
CA MET A 42 -9.22 23.14 -9.35
C MET A 42 -9.96 21.83 -9.09
N LEU A 43 -9.69 20.83 -9.93
CA LEU A 43 -10.18 19.47 -9.75
C LEU A 43 -9.67 18.97 -8.40
N ARG A 44 -10.51 19.10 -7.36
CA ARG A 44 -10.28 18.52 -6.05
C ARG A 44 -10.53 17.02 -6.20
N SER A 45 -9.48 16.26 -6.48
CA SER A 45 -9.50 14.81 -6.31
C SER A 45 -9.64 14.52 -4.83
N TYR A 46 -10.89 14.42 -4.37
CA TYR A 46 -11.16 13.74 -3.13
C TYR A 46 -10.77 12.29 -3.38
N THR A 47 -9.65 11.87 -2.82
CA THR A 47 -9.39 10.45 -2.64
C THR A 47 -10.47 9.97 -1.68
N THR A 48 -11.55 9.41 -2.21
CA THR A 48 -12.22 8.34 -1.49
C THR A 48 -11.12 7.34 -1.19
N ALA A 49 -10.77 7.22 0.09
CA ALA A 49 -10.09 6.06 0.63
C ALA A 49 -11.03 4.86 0.42
N ASP A 50 -11.15 4.45 -0.83
CA ASP A 50 -11.58 3.13 -1.19
C ASP A 50 -10.35 2.24 -1.06
N GLU A 51 -10.53 1.11 -0.41
CA GLU A 51 -9.53 0.10 -0.17
C GLU A 51 -9.21 -0.71 -1.46
N GLY A 52 -9.18 -0.03 -2.60
CA GLY A 52 -8.64 -0.52 -3.85
C GLY A 52 -7.70 0.58 -4.33
N GLU A 53 -6.39 0.42 -4.35
CA GLU A 53 -5.73 -0.56 -5.19
C GLU A 53 -4.26 -0.70 -4.74
N GLU A 54 -3.96 -1.54 -3.74
CA GLU A 54 -2.58 -2.05 -3.57
C GLU A 54 -2.24 -3.09 -4.67
N ARG A 55 -2.45 -2.71 -5.94
CA ARG A 55 -2.63 -3.65 -7.06
C ARG A 55 -1.37 -4.12 -7.78
N GLY A 56 -0.19 -3.58 -7.50
CA GLY A 56 1.02 -4.02 -8.22
C GLY A 56 1.57 -5.35 -7.72
N ARG A 57 2.02 -5.37 -6.47
CA ARG A 57 2.95 -6.41 -5.98
C ARG A 57 2.63 -6.90 -4.58
N TYR A 58 2.29 -6.00 -3.65
CA TYR A 58 1.87 -6.39 -2.30
C TYR A 58 0.53 -7.14 -2.31
N GLY A 59 -0.44 -6.69 -3.11
CA GLY A 59 -1.68 -7.43 -3.36
C GLY A 59 -1.45 -8.81 -3.99
N ALA A 60 -0.47 -8.95 -4.90
CA ALA A 60 -0.11 -10.23 -5.47
C ALA A 60 0.53 -11.17 -4.43
N ILE A 61 1.50 -10.67 -3.65
CA ILE A 61 2.16 -11.42 -2.57
C ILE A 61 1.14 -11.86 -1.52
N THR A 62 0.26 -10.96 -1.05
CA THR A 62 -0.77 -11.30 -0.05
C THR A 62 -1.80 -12.31 -0.56
N LYS A 63 -2.20 -12.24 -1.83
CA LYS A 63 -3.08 -13.25 -2.45
C LYS A 63 -2.44 -14.64 -2.47
N VAL A 64 -1.16 -14.73 -2.83
CA VAL A 64 -0.39 -15.99 -2.78
C VAL A 64 -0.44 -16.56 -1.36
N PHE A 65 -0.10 -15.77 -0.34
CA PHE A 65 -0.05 -16.25 1.05
C PHE A 65 -1.41 -16.50 1.74
N LYS A 66 -2.48 -15.83 1.32
CA LYS A 66 -3.85 -16.11 1.82
C LYS A 66 -4.43 -17.40 1.26
N SER A 67 -3.86 -17.96 0.20
CA SER A 67 -4.33 -19.23 -0.33
C SER A 67 -3.89 -20.38 0.61
N LYS A 68 -4.85 -21.16 1.12
CA LYS A 68 -4.59 -22.31 2.01
C LYS A 68 -3.66 -23.38 1.40
N LYS A 69 -3.40 -23.34 0.08
CA LYS A 69 -2.51 -24.23 -0.66
C LYS A 69 -1.04 -23.77 -0.70
N VAL A 70 -0.67 -22.64 -0.11
CA VAL A 70 0.69 -22.06 -0.23
C VAL A 70 1.65 -22.46 0.88
N SER A 71 1.18 -23.06 1.98
CA SER A 71 2.07 -23.64 3.00
C SER A 71 3.03 -24.69 2.43
N THR A 72 2.68 -25.33 1.32
CA THR A 72 3.51 -26.33 0.63
C THR A 72 4.33 -25.77 -0.54
N ASN A 73 4.12 -24.51 -0.96
CA ASN A 73 4.76 -23.92 -2.16
C ASN A 73 5.75 -22.80 -1.85
N LEU A 74 6.17 -22.64 -0.59
CA LEU A 74 7.22 -21.70 -0.22
C LEU A 74 8.54 -21.96 -0.96
N GLU A 75 8.77 -23.23 -1.33
CA GLU A 75 9.89 -23.70 -2.16
C GLU A 75 9.89 -23.14 -3.59
N LEU A 76 8.73 -22.78 -4.15
CA LEU A 76 8.63 -22.20 -5.50
C LEU A 76 8.94 -20.70 -5.53
N LEU A 77 8.94 -20.00 -4.38
CA LEU A 77 9.09 -18.54 -4.33
C LEU A 77 10.56 -18.10 -4.24
N SER A 78 11.38 -18.77 -3.41
CA SER A 78 12.85 -18.68 -3.45
C SER A 78 13.51 -19.66 -2.48
N PRO A 79 14.69 -20.20 -2.79
CA PRO A 79 15.50 -21.00 -1.85
C PRO A 79 15.81 -20.26 -0.54
N ASP A 80 15.99 -18.95 -0.61
CA ASP A 80 16.26 -18.10 0.57
C ASP A 80 15.06 -18.02 1.52
N LEU A 81 13.82 -17.97 1.01
CA LEU A 81 12.62 -18.04 1.86
C LEU A 81 12.55 -19.34 2.66
N VAL A 82 12.82 -20.47 2.00
CA VAL A 82 12.83 -21.79 2.62
C VAL A 82 13.88 -21.85 3.72
N LYS A 83 15.07 -21.33 3.44
CA LYS A 83 16.16 -21.28 4.42
C LYS A 83 15.82 -20.38 5.61
N LEU A 84 15.26 -19.19 5.37
CA LEU A 84 14.80 -18.28 6.43
C LEU A 84 13.69 -18.90 7.29
N ALA A 85 12.75 -19.63 6.69
CA ALA A 85 11.69 -20.35 7.40
C ALA A 85 12.26 -21.47 8.28
N LYS A 86 13.16 -22.30 7.73
CA LYS A 86 13.86 -23.36 8.47
C LYS A 86 14.69 -22.82 9.63
N MET A 87 15.40 -21.71 9.42
CA MET A 87 16.20 -21.05 10.47
C MET A 87 15.35 -20.36 11.56
N LYS A 88 14.03 -20.25 11.38
CA LYS A 88 13.09 -19.57 12.29
C LYS A 88 13.54 -18.15 12.69
N LYS A 89 14.26 -17.44 11.82
CA LYS A 89 14.74 -16.06 12.08
C LYS A 89 13.60 -15.08 12.27
N ASP A 90 13.71 -14.17 13.22
CA ASP A 90 12.80 -13.02 13.31
C ASP A 90 12.95 -12.10 12.09
N LEU A 91 12.05 -11.12 11.93
CA LEU A 91 12.05 -10.24 10.75
C LEU A 91 13.34 -9.43 10.63
N ASN A 92 13.93 -8.99 11.74
CA ASN A 92 15.20 -8.28 11.73
C ASN A 92 16.38 -9.20 11.39
N GLY A 93 16.40 -10.42 11.92
CA GLY A 93 17.39 -11.44 11.56
C GLY A 93 17.32 -11.82 10.08
N ALA A 94 16.12 -11.94 9.51
CA ALA A 94 15.93 -12.18 8.08
C ALA A 94 16.41 -10.99 7.23
N PHE A 95 16.09 -9.77 7.64
CA PHE A 95 16.53 -8.53 6.97
C PHE A 95 18.07 -8.42 6.93
N LYS A 96 18.73 -8.76 8.04
CA LYS A 96 20.20 -8.80 8.13
C LYS A 96 20.81 -9.94 7.31
N TYR A 97 20.21 -11.13 7.34
CA TYR A 97 20.66 -12.27 6.56
C TYR A 97 20.68 -11.96 5.05
N LEU A 98 19.66 -11.25 4.58
CA LEU A 98 19.52 -10.77 3.21
C LEU A 98 20.37 -9.52 2.90
N LYS A 99 21.21 -9.07 3.86
CA LYS A 99 22.11 -7.92 3.75
C LYS A 99 21.42 -6.58 3.44
N LEU A 100 20.09 -6.50 3.67
CA LEU A 100 19.29 -5.30 3.39
C LEU A 100 19.61 -4.15 4.34
N ASN A 101 20.15 -4.46 5.52
CA ASN A 101 20.57 -3.47 6.52
C ASN A 101 21.77 -2.60 6.10
N LYS A 102 22.39 -2.90 4.96
CA LYS A 102 23.50 -2.13 4.40
C LYS A 102 23.03 -1.10 3.37
N ILE A 103 21.76 -1.17 2.96
CA ILE A 103 21.18 -0.30 1.94
C ILE A 103 20.49 0.86 2.65
N THR A 104 20.86 2.09 2.29
CA THR A 104 20.37 3.31 2.93
C THR A 104 19.42 4.11 2.04
N SER A 105 19.53 3.98 0.72
CA SER A 105 18.63 4.60 -0.25
C SER A 105 17.29 3.86 -0.31
N ALA A 106 16.18 4.60 -0.34
CA ALA A 106 14.84 4.04 -0.55
C ALA A 106 14.73 3.31 -1.89
N ASP A 107 15.30 3.88 -2.95
CA ASP A 107 15.30 3.32 -4.30
C ASP A 107 16.02 1.98 -4.33
N ASP A 108 17.27 1.96 -3.88
CA ASP A 108 18.09 0.74 -3.87
C ASP A 108 17.48 -0.33 -2.97
N LEU A 109 16.82 0.06 -1.88
CA LEU A 109 16.21 -0.87 -0.94
C LEU A 109 14.94 -1.49 -1.51
N PHE A 110 14.02 -0.69 -2.01
CA PHE A 110 12.69 -1.16 -2.43
C PHE A 110 12.68 -1.78 -3.82
N THR A 111 13.67 -1.48 -4.67
CA THR A 111 13.90 -2.20 -5.92
C THR A 111 14.67 -3.51 -5.73
N ASN A 112 15.29 -3.73 -4.57
CA ASN A 112 16.12 -4.91 -4.34
C ASN A 112 15.32 -6.23 -4.39
N PRO A 113 15.74 -7.24 -5.18
CA PRO A 113 15.12 -8.57 -5.16
C PRO A 113 15.15 -9.23 -3.77
N ALA A 114 16.19 -8.98 -2.97
CA ALA A 114 16.26 -9.47 -1.60
C ALA A 114 15.22 -8.81 -0.68
N TYR A 115 14.83 -7.55 -0.93
CA TYR A 115 13.72 -6.91 -0.21
C TYR A 115 12.40 -7.61 -0.51
N THR A 116 12.18 -8.04 -1.75
CA THR A 116 11.01 -8.84 -2.14
C THR A 116 10.95 -10.17 -1.39
N THR A 117 12.10 -10.82 -1.26
CA THR A 117 12.26 -12.06 -0.50
C THR A 117 11.91 -11.82 0.96
N TRP A 118 12.45 -10.75 1.58
CA TRP A 118 12.12 -10.37 2.94
C TRP A 118 10.63 -10.05 3.15
N LEU A 119 10.02 -9.31 2.22
CA LEU A 119 8.62 -8.93 2.26
C LEU A 119 7.72 -10.18 2.21
N SER A 120 8.03 -11.11 1.31
CA SER A 120 7.35 -12.41 1.23
C SER A 120 7.50 -13.21 2.52
N TYR A 121 8.68 -13.18 3.13
CA TYR A 121 8.92 -13.83 4.43
C TYR A 121 8.06 -13.23 5.55
N MET A 122 7.93 -11.90 5.58
CA MET A 122 7.09 -11.20 6.54
C MET A 122 5.62 -11.58 6.39
N VAL A 123 5.10 -11.60 5.16
CA VAL A 123 3.72 -12.00 4.89
C VAL A 123 3.49 -13.47 5.27
N HIS A 124 4.44 -14.35 4.98
CA HIS A 124 4.39 -15.74 5.43
C HIS A 124 4.32 -15.84 6.96
N ARG A 125 5.18 -15.13 7.70
CA ARG A 125 5.14 -15.12 9.17
C ARG A 125 3.84 -14.58 9.73
N ASN A 126 3.30 -13.52 9.13
CA ASN A 126 2.01 -12.96 9.53
C ASN A 126 0.88 -13.97 9.34
N SER A 127 0.90 -14.78 8.28
CA SER A 127 -0.14 -15.80 8.05
C SER A 127 -0.08 -16.97 9.04
N GLN A 128 1.09 -17.22 9.64
CA GLN A 128 1.26 -18.23 10.70
C GLN A 128 0.93 -17.70 12.10
N SER A 129 0.75 -16.38 12.27
CA SER A 129 0.54 -15.74 13.57
C SER A 129 -0.95 -15.51 13.84
N LYS A 130 -1.38 -15.73 15.09
CA LYS A 130 -2.70 -15.29 15.59
C LYS A 130 -2.70 -13.84 16.08
N ASN A 131 -1.51 -13.25 16.27
CA ASN A 131 -1.35 -11.87 16.70
C ASN A 131 -1.55 -10.89 15.54
N GLU A 132 -1.68 -9.61 15.87
CA GLU A 132 -1.75 -8.53 14.87
C GLU A 132 -0.60 -8.66 13.84
N PRO A 133 -0.91 -8.59 12.53
CA PRO A 133 0.10 -8.71 11.50
C PRO A 133 1.12 -7.58 11.59
N PHE A 134 2.38 -7.92 11.40
CA PHE A 134 3.46 -6.97 11.36
C PHE A 134 3.50 -6.27 9.99
N THR A 135 3.54 -4.94 9.96
CA THR A 135 3.57 -4.15 8.72
C THR A 135 5.01 -3.74 8.37
N VAL A 136 5.22 -3.28 7.14
CA VAL A 136 6.50 -2.68 6.73
C VAL A 136 6.77 -1.40 7.53
N ALA A 137 5.75 -0.57 7.72
CA ALA A 137 5.86 0.64 8.54
C ALA A 137 6.31 0.34 9.97
N LYS A 138 5.65 -0.60 10.68
CA LYS A 138 6.02 -1.05 12.03
C LYS A 138 7.45 -1.57 12.09
N PHE A 139 7.91 -2.26 11.06
CA PHE A 139 9.30 -2.72 10.98
C PHE A 139 10.29 -1.57 10.95
N PHE A 140 10.13 -0.65 10.00
CA PHE A 140 11.06 0.47 9.87
C PHE A 140 10.93 1.45 11.02
N ASN A 141 9.74 1.66 11.56
CA ASN A 141 9.55 2.51 12.75
C ASN A 141 10.29 1.93 13.96
N LYS A 142 10.15 0.62 14.24
CA LYS A 142 10.94 -0.01 15.32
C LYS A 142 12.45 0.00 15.07
N LYS A 143 12.87 -0.05 13.80
CA LYS A 143 14.29 -0.17 13.44
C LYS A 143 15.01 1.17 13.39
N LEU A 144 14.35 2.22 12.92
CA LEU A 144 14.92 3.53 12.61
C LEU A 144 14.37 4.65 13.51
N GLY A 145 13.33 4.37 14.31
CA GLY A 145 12.57 5.37 15.04
C GLY A 145 11.61 6.14 14.13
N ASP A 146 10.78 6.99 14.75
CA ASP A 146 9.73 7.73 14.04
C ASP A 146 10.31 8.63 12.93
N GLU A 147 11.34 9.42 13.25
CA GLU A 147 11.99 10.32 12.28
C GLU A 147 12.67 9.56 11.15
N GLY A 148 13.34 8.45 11.47
CA GLY A 148 14.07 7.65 10.48
C GLY A 148 13.12 6.93 9.52
N ALA A 149 12.01 6.37 10.03
CA ALA A 149 10.99 5.76 9.19
C ALA A 149 10.28 6.80 8.31
N ALA A 150 9.96 7.97 8.87
CA ALA A 150 9.38 9.07 8.10
C ALA A 150 10.31 9.51 6.97
N LYS A 151 11.59 9.75 7.25
CA LYS A 151 12.58 10.13 6.23
C LYS A 151 12.70 9.08 5.13
N LEU A 152 12.72 7.79 5.48
CA LEU A 152 12.77 6.71 4.51
C LEU A 152 11.55 6.71 3.57
N PHE A 153 10.33 6.80 4.12
CA PHE A 153 9.12 6.75 3.30
C PHE A 153 8.87 8.04 2.53
N ASP A 154 9.24 9.21 3.07
CA ASP A 154 9.22 10.48 2.33
C ASP A 154 10.20 10.44 1.14
N SER A 155 11.41 9.91 1.34
CA SER A 155 12.36 9.66 0.24
C SER A 155 11.77 8.74 -0.81
N ALA A 156 11.07 7.66 -0.40
CA ALA A 156 10.42 6.75 -1.33
C ALA A 156 9.30 7.43 -2.11
N ILE A 157 8.45 8.22 -1.46
CA ILE A 157 7.36 9.00 -2.10
C ILE A 157 7.90 9.89 -3.22
N LYS A 158 9.07 10.51 -2.98
CA LYS A 158 9.74 11.43 -3.92
C LYS A 158 10.58 10.73 -4.99
N SER A 159 10.64 9.40 -4.98
CA SER A 159 11.38 8.65 -5.97
C SER A 159 10.88 8.91 -7.40
N ALA A 160 11.82 8.92 -8.34
CA ALA A 160 11.51 8.94 -9.77
C ALA A 160 10.97 7.59 -10.29
N ASP A 161 11.21 6.48 -9.57
CA ASP A 161 10.62 5.18 -9.88
C ASP A 161 9.15 5.15 -9.41
N PRO A 162 8.17 5.01 -10.32
CA PRO A 162 6.76 5.04 -9.96
C PRO A 162 6.33 3.90 -9.03
N GLN A 163 7.03 2.76 -9.02
CA GLN A 163 6.76 1.67 -8.09
C GLN A 163 7.26 2.00 -6.69
N VAL A 164 8.47 2.56 -6.58
CA VAL A 164 9.03 3.01 -5.29
C VAL A 164 8.17 4.12 -4.69
N SER A 165 7.73 5.09 -5.50
CA SER A 165 6.80 6.14 -5.06
C SER A 165 5.49 5.59 -4.50
N ARG A 166 4.87 4.62 -5.19
CA ARG A 166 3.67 3.94 -4.69
C ARG A 166 3.92 3.16 -3.40
N MET A 167 5.06 2.49 -3.26
CA MET A 167 5.44 1.83 -2.01
C MET A 167 5.61 2.83 -0.87
N GLY A 168 6.25 3.97 -1.14
CA GLY A 168 6.39 5.07 -0.18
C GLY A 168 5.05 5.60 0.30
N GLN A 169 4.09 5.81 -0.60
CA GLN A 169 2.73 6.25 -0.25
C GLN A 169 2.00 5.21 0.62
N ALA A 170 2.08 3.93 0.25
CA ALA A 170 1.45 2.85 1.00
C ALA A 170 2.05 2.70 2.41
N TYR A 171 3.37 2.64 2.52
CA TYR A 171 4.05 2.48 3.80
C TYR A 171 3.97 3.74 4.67
N GLY A 172 4.00 4.93 4.06
CA GLY A 172 3.74 6.20 4.73
C GLY A 172 2.33 6.26 5.33
N GLY A 173 1.31 5.82 4.58
CA GLY A 173 -0.06 5.72 5.10
C GLY A 173 -0.19 4.74 6.28
N GLN A 174 0.52 3.60 6.22
CA GLN A 174 0.61 2.66 7.35
C GLN A 174 1.26 3.31 8.58
N LEU A 175 2.36 4.04 8.40
CA LEU A 175 3.04 4.75 9.48
C LEU A 175 2.12 5.78 10.17
N LEU A 176 1.40 6.59 9.38
CA LEU A 176 0.45 7.57 9.92
C LEU A 176 -0.68 6.89 10.70
N LYS A 177 -1.19 5.77 10.21
CA LYS A 177 -2.22 5.01 10.93
C LYS A 177 -1.69 4.47 12.26
N GLU A 178 -0.46 3.96 12.28
CA GLU A 178 0.20 3.48 13.50
C GLU A 178 0.38 4.61 14.52
N TRP A 179 0.83 5.79 14.07
CA TRP A 179 0.96 6.97 14.93
C TRP A 179 -0.36 7.47 15.49
N ALA A 180 -1.41 7.49 14.67
CA ALA A 180 -2.76 7.86 15.11
C ALA A 180 -3.30 6.86 16.15
N GLN A 181 -3.07 5.56 15.94
CA GLN A 181 -3.44 4.52 16.90
C GLN A 181 -2.63 4.59 18.20
N ALA A 182 -1.39 5.04 18.12
CA ALA A 182 -0.54 5.32 19.29
C ALA A 182 -0.89 6.64 19.99
N GLY A 183 -1.84 7.42 19.45
CA GLY A 183 -2.30 8.67 20.06
C GLY A 183 -1.36 9.86 19.86
N LYS A 184 -0.44 9.82 18.89
CA LYS A 184 0.46 10.96 18.62
C LYS A 184 -0.33 12.19 18.18
N HIS A 185 0.01 13.33 18.77
CA HIS A 185 -0.64 14.60 18.43
C HIS A 185 -0.10 15.17 17.12
N TYR A 186 -0.90 16.02 16.46
CA TYR A 186 -0.51 16.68 15.22
C TYR A 186 0.81 17.43 15.37
N ASP A 187 0.98 18.22 16.44
CA ASP A 187 2.18 19.03 16.67
C ASP A 187 3.45 18.17 16.81
N GLU A 188 3.32 17.00 17.41
CA GLU A 188 4.42 16.05 17.52
C GLU A 188 4.83 15.54 16.13
N VAL A 189 3.86 15.13 15.31
CA VAL A 189 4.11 14.68 13.93
C VAL A 189 4.66 15.81 13.06
N ALA A 190 4.14 17.02 13.20
CA ALA A 190 4.65 18.20 12.50
C ALA A 190 6.10 18.51 12.84
N ARG A 191 6.52 18.24 14.08
CA ARG A 191 7.91 18.42 14.53
C ARG A 191 8.85 17.32 14.00
N ILE A 192 8.47 16.05 14.09
CA ILE A 192 9.35 14.92 13.74
C ILE A 192 9.32 14.53 12.25
N ALA A 193 8.20 14.81 11.59
CA ALA A 193 7.95 14.42 10.20
C ALA A 193 7.10 15.49 9.48
N PRO A 194 7.64 16.70 9.25
CA PRO A 194 6.89 17.81 8.65
C PRO A 194 6.22 17.45 7.32
N ALA A 195 6.88 16.63 6.49
CA ALA A 195 6.36 16.17 5.20
C ALA A 195 5.05 15.37 5.30
N PHE A 196 4.81 14.71 6.44
CA PHE A 196 3.62 13.91 6.68
C PHE A 196 2.51 14.67 7.41
N ALA A 197 2.79 15.84 8.00
CA ALA A 197 1.84 16.56 8.84
C ALA A 197 0.51 16.88 8.12
N PRO A 198 0.49 17.41 6.87
CA PRO A 198 -0.77 17.69 6.19
C PRO A 198 -1.62 16.44 5.96
N THR A 199 -0.98 15.30 5.68
CA THR A 199 -1.66 14.02 5.48
C THR A 199 -2.09 13.39 6.81
N TYR A 200 -1.37 13.69 7.91
CA TYR A 200 -1.68 13.20 9.23
C TYR A 200 -2.99 13.77 9.77
N GLU A 201 -3.23 15.08 9.57
CA GLU A 201 -4.51 15.71 9.93
C GLU A 201 -5.69 15.00 9.26
N ALA A 202 -5.61 14.77 7.95
CA ALA A 202 -6.63 14.02 7.22
C ALA A 202 -6.82 12.60 7.76
N THR A 203 -5.74 11.94 8.17
CA THR A 203 -5.78 10.60 8.78
C THR A 203 -6.54 10.61 10.10
N LEU A 204 -6.26 11.58 10.99
CA LEU A 204 -6.96 11.75 12.26
C LEU A 204 -8.46 11.99 12.05
N ILE A 205 -8.81 12.88 11.13
CA ILE A 205 -10.22 13.19 10.80
C ILE A 205 -10.94 11.93 10.29
N ASN A 206 -10.32 11.17 9.39
CA ASN A 206 -10.91 9.95 8.84
C ASN A 206 -11.11 8.88 9.92
N LEU A 207 -10.15 8.73 10.85
CA LEU A 207 -10.27 7.80 11.96
C LEU A 207 -11.38 8.22 12.93
N ALA A 208 -11.51 9.51 13.22
CA ALA A 208 -12.59 10.05 14.05
C ALA A 208 -13.97 9.81 13.41
N ARG A 209 -14.11 10.05 12.11
CA ARG A 209 -15.33 9.74 11.35
C ARG A 209 -15.66 8.25 11.39
N ALA A 210 -14.67 7.37 11.25
CA ALA A 210 -14.87 5.93 11.32
C ALA A 210 -15.34 5.49 12.71
N ALA A 211 -14.76 6.06 13.77
CA ALA A 211 -15.17 5.81 15.16
C ALA A 211 -16.62 6.26 15.40
N GLN A 212 -17.00 7.44 14.93
CA GLN A 212 -18.38 7.96 15.06
C GLN A 212 -19.41 7.10 14.32
N LYS A 213 -19.08 6.63 13.10
CA LYS A 213 -19.94 5.70 12.37
C LYS A 213 -20.16 4.41 13.16
N LYS A 214 -19.09 3.86 13.76
CA LYS A 214 -19.15 2.63 14.57
C LYS A 214 -20.00 2.81 15.83
N THR A 215 -19.86 3.92 16.56
CA THR A 215 -20.67 4.19 17.76
C THR A 215 -22.14 4.37 17.41
N THR A 216 -22.44 5.07 16.31
CA THR A 216 -23.81 5.25 15.81
C THR A 216 -24.46 3.91 15.43
N ALA A 217 -23.72 3.05 14.72
CA ALA A 217 -24.19 1.71 14.36
C ALA A 217 -24.48 0.85 15.60
N LEU A 218 -23.60 0.89 16.60
CA LEU A 218 -23.79 0.16 17.86
C LEU A 218 -25.02 0.65 18.62
N ALA A 219 -25.26 1.96 18.67
CA ALA A 219 -26.45 2.54 19.30
C ALA A 219 -27.73 2.04 18.62
N LYS A 220 -27.79 2.06 17.29
CA LYS A 220 -28.93 1.53 16.52
C LYS A 220 -29.17 0.04 16.79
N ALA A 221 -28.11 -0.77 16.79
CA ALA A 221 -28.21 -2.21 17.06
C ALA A 221 -28.76 -2.50 18.48
N ARG A 222 -28.35 -1.72 19.48
CA ARG A 222 -28.86 -1.85 20.86
C ARG A 222 -30.35 -1.54 20.95
N VAL A 223 -30.81 -0.49 20.28
CA VAL A 223 -32.24 -0.13 20.22
C VAL A 223 -33.05 -1.26 19.57
N ALA A 224 -32.60 -1.77 18.43
CA ALA A 224 -33.27 -2.88 17.74
C ALA A 224 -33.32 -4.16 18.60
N ALA A 225 -32.22 -4.52 19.26
CA ALA A 225 -32.17 -5.69 20.15
C ALA A 225 -33.13 -5.56 21.34
N ASN A 226 -33.28 -4.37 21.92
CA ASN A 226 -34.22 -4.12 23.01
C ASN A 226 -35.67 -4.22 22.53
N ALA A 227 -36.00 -3.68 21.35
CA ALA A 227 -37.33 -3.79 20.76
C ALA A 227 -37.71 -5.27 20.49
N ALA A 228 -36.79 -6.06 19.92
CA ALA A 228 -37.01 -7.49 19.67
C ALA A 228 -37.26 -8.27 20.97
N ARG A 229 -36.52 -7.96 22.05
CA ARG A 229 -36.72 -8.57 23.38
C ARG A 229 -38.05 -8.21 24.01
N ALA A 230 -38.56 -7.00 23.81
CA ALA A 230 -39.86 -6.57 24.31
C ALA A 230 -41.00 -7.35 23.61
N ASN A 231 -40.91 -7.49 22.28
CA ASN A 231 -41.92 -8.19 21.49
C ASN A 231 -41.97 -9.71 21.78
N ALA A 232 -40.85 -10.33 22.18
CA ALA A 232 -40.81 -11.76 22.51
C ALA A 232 -41.37 -12.10 23.92
N ARG A 233 -41.72 -11.09 24.73
CA ARG A 233 -42.30 -11.27 26.07
C ARG A 233 -43.83 -11.11 26.10
N VAL A 234 -44.43 -10.80 24.95
CA VAL A 234 -45.88 -10.75 24.72
C VAL A 234 -46.32 -12.05 24.10
#